data_AF-A0A5C2SSL9-F1
#
_entry.id   AF-A0A5C2SSL9-F1
#
_cell.length_a   1.000
_cell.length_b   1.000
_cell.length_c   1.000
_cell.angle_alpha   90.00
_cell.angle_beta   90.00
_cell.angle_gamma   90.00
#
_symmetry.space_group_name_H-M   'P 1'
#
loop_
_entity.id
_entity.type
_entity.pdbx_description
1 polymer ?
#
loop_
_entity_poly.entity_id
_entity_poly.type
_entity_poly.pdbx_seq_one_letter_code
_entity_poly.pdbx_strand_id
1 'polypeptide(L)'
;MAILDVVSTKAQRAFFGTVLFQAIVVIVMVAITFGKVEDNFDLTDTQYKTIPCYLALFILAELFEIFMAYDALRLRNVIQLVGILLFHAALLVMAALQVHETRSALVTNPGKNWTQDYLHGDGSGTVWSRVFPFLVVSPVVIGVTWPVMMWFVRELYYEFGWAIFHVVGANPAAKTMYQYYQVIICLLKFDFFAFVGVTMQLLIVVLATSTAEFGLTIAAIPIVLVLLIGCGLAVQREIKWLMTISLILMLAAESYFYKLVRFFEPSSRAQYATVRSTLTTFTIIAFLLLFSTFAIGLRCFADFDKGLLKSKLHEPTFQRRYSSSTHGTAGAKKEEGYGAGAPLGQRVSIE
;
A
#
# COMPACT_ATOMS: atom_id res chain seq x y z
N MET A 1 14.58 -19.17 5.04
CA MET A 1 13.70 -20.08 5.82
C MET A 1 12.49 -19.35 6.42
N ALA A 2 12.63 -18.13 6.99
CA ALA A 2 11.50 -17.41 7.60
C ALA A 2 10.29 -17.10 6.68
N ILE A 3 10.50 -16.77 5.40
CA ILE A 3 9.40 -16.47 4.46
C ILE A 3 8.57 -17.73 4.14
N LEU A 4 9.22 -18.90 4.05
CA LEU A 4 8.55 -20.16 3.73
C LEU A 4 7.64 -20.66 4.86
N ASP A 5 7.88 -20.22 6.10
CA ASP A 5 7.03 -20.54 7.25
C ASP A 5 5.78 -19.66 7.32
N VAL A 6 5.87 -18.41 6.86
CA VAL A 6 4.74 -17.46 6.77
C VAL A 6 3.76 -17.85 5.67
N VAL A 7 4.26 -18.44 4.57
CA VAL A 7 3.49 -18.75 3.37
C VAL A 7 3.25 -20.26 3.26
N SER A 8 2.34 -20.74 4.10
CA SER A 8 2.09 -22.15 4.37
C SER A 8 1.24 -22.87 3.32
N THR A 9 0.26 -22.20 2.70
CA THR A 9 -0.64 -22.82 1.71
C THR A 9 -0.26 -22.48 0.27
N LYS A 10 -0.71 -23.30 -0.68
CA LYS A 10 -0.46 -23.06 -2.11
C LYS A 10 -1.03 -21.71 -2.57
N ALA A 11 -2.22 -21.33 -2.07
CA ALA A 11 -2.85 -20.05 -2.37
C ALA A 11 -2.03 -18.86 -1.85
N GLN A 12 -1.53 -18.94 -0.60
CA GLN A 12 -0.65 -17.91 -0.03
C GLN A 12 0.64 -17.76 -0.88
N ARG A 13 1.24 -18.87 -1.32
CA ARG A 13 2.45 -18.87 -2.14
C ARG A 13 2.21 -18.28 -3.52
N ALA A 14 1.09 -18.64 -4.14
CA ALA A 14 0.74 -18.13 -5.45
C ALA A 14 0.39 -16.62 -5.40
N PHE A 15 -0.35 -16.16 -4.38
CA PHE A 15 -0.62 -14.74 -4.17
C PHE A 15 0.66 -13.94 -3.99
N PHE A 16 1.51 -14.31 -3.01
CA PHE A 16 2.77 -13.61 -2.76
C PHE A 16 3.72 -13.68 -3.96
N GLY A 17 3.77 -14.83 -4.63
CA GLY A 17 4.56 -15.02 -5.85
C GLY A 17 4.09 -14.15 -7.01
N THR A 18 2.78 -13.91 -7.13
CA THR A 18 2.21 -13.00 -8.14
C THR A 18 2.66 -11.56 -7.90
N VAL A 19 2.51 -11.08 -6.65
CA VAL A 19 2.96 -9.73 -6.25
C VAL A 19 4.47 -9.58 -6.46
N LEU A 20 5.26 -10.55 -6.01
CA LEU A 20 6.72 -10.50 -6.14
C LEU A 20 7.16 -10.51 -7.61
N PHE A 21 6.55 -11.36 -8.44
CA PHE A 21 6.86 -11.42 -9.87
C PHE A 21 6.57 -10.10 -10.56
N GLN A 22 5.38 -9.53 -10.35
CA GLN A 22 5.01 -8.26 -10.97
C GLN A 22 5.88 -7.11 -10.47
N ALA A 23 6.16 -7.02 -9.18
CA ALA A 23 7.07 -6.02 -8.63
C ALA A 23 8.48 -6.09 -9.23
N ILE A 24 9.06 -7.30 -9.41
CA ILE A 24 10.37 -7.47 -10.05
C ILE A 24 10.33 -6.95 -11.50
N VAL A 25 9.32 -7.37 -12.27
CA VAL A 25 9.19 -6.94 -13.68
C VAL A 25 9.08 -5.42 -13.75
N VAL A 26 8.19 -4.82 -12.96
CA VAL A 26 7.98 -3.37 -12.94
C VAL A 26 9.24 -2.62 -12.53
N ILE A 27 9.91 -3.02 -11.44
CA ILE A 27 11.13 -2.34 -10.96
C ILE A 27 12.23 -2.39 -12.03
N VAL A 28 12.38 -3.53 -12.72
CA VAL A 28 13.35 -3.66 -13.84
C VAL A 28 12.98 -2.73 -14.99
N MET A 29 11.71 -2.65 -15.40
CA MET A 29 11.27 -1.76 -16.48
C MET A 29 11.49 -0.28 -16.13
N VAL A 30 11.21 0.09 -14.89
CA VAL A 30 11.42 1.45 -14.36
C VAL A 30 12.91 1.79 -14.31
N ALA A 31 13.77 0.86 -13.85
CA ALA A 31 15.22 1.07 -13.81
C ALA A 31 15.82 1.23 -15.21
N ILE A 32 15.39 0.42 -16.19
CA ILE A 32 15.81 0.55 -17.59
C ILE A 32 15.35 1.90 -18.15
N THR A 33 14.13 2.31 -17.84
CA THR A 33 13.59 3.61 -18.26
C THR A 33 14.44 4.75 -17.70
N PHE A 34 14.76 4.72 -16.40
CA PHE A 34 15.61 5.70 -15.75
C PHE A 34 16.97 5.83 -16.45
N GLY A 35 17.68 4.71 -16.64
CA GLY A 35 19.00 4.73 -17.27
C GLY A 35 18.96 5.30 -18.69
N LYS A 36 17.95 4.93 -19.49
CA LYS A 36 17.79 5.48 -20.85
C LYS A 36 17.52 6.99 -20.86
N VAL A 37 16.79 7.52 -19.87
CA VAL A 37 16.54 8.95 -19.78
C VAL A 37 17.80 9.67 -19.32
N GLU A 38 18.48 9.18 -18.29
CA GLU A 38 19.72 9.75 -17.76
C GLU A 38 20.84 9.80 -18.82
N ASP A 39 20.96 8.76 -19.66
CA ASP A 39 21.93 8.73 -20.76
C ASP A 39 21.74 9.85 -21.81
N ASN A 40 20.54 10.43 -21.91
CA ASN A 40 20.19 11.39 -22.97
C ASN A 40 19.81 12.79 -22.44
N PHE A 41 19.47 12.92 -21.16
CA PHE A 41 18.99 14.16 -20.56
C PHE A 41 19.68 14.47 -19.24
N ASP A 42 20.02 15.75 -19.04
CA ASP A 42 20.50 16.23 -17.75
C ASP A 42 19.33 16.33 -16.76
N LEU A 43 19.28 15.41 -15.80
CA LEU A 43 18.23 15.33 -14.79
C LEU A 43 18.29 16.48 -13.76
N THR A 44 19.32 17.32 -13.79
CA THR A 44 19.37 18.55 -12.99
C THR A 44 18.55 19.68 -13.59
N ASP A 45 18.18 19.59 -14.88
CA ASP A 45 17.31 20.56 -15.54
C ASP A 45 15.90 20.53 -14.91
N THR A 46 15.31 21.72 -14.74
CA THR A 46 13.95 21.90 -14.21
C THR A 46 12.90 21.15 -15.01
N GLN A 47 13.11 20.93 -16.31
CA GLN A 47 12.18 20.15 -17.14
C GLN A 47 12.20 18.65 -16.79
N TYR A 48 13.37 18.05 -16.52
CA TYR A 48 13.51 16.60 -16.37
C TYR A 48 13.63 16.13 -14.91
N LYS A 49 13.89 17.03 -13.95
CA LYS A 49 14.05 16.71 -12.52
C LYS A 49 12.88 15.97 -11.86
N THR A 50 11.71 15.96 -12.51
CA THR A 50 10.49 15.30 -12.02
C THR A 50 10.42 13.83 -12.44
N ILE A 51 11.09 13.42 -13.52
CA ILE A 51 11.09 12.04 -14.00
C ILE A 51 11.63 11.08 -12.94
N PRO A 52 12.81 11.32 -12.31
CA PRO A 52 13.35 10.42 -11.30
C PRO A 52 12.40 10.25 -10.10
N CYS A 53 11.63 11.29 -9.76
CA CYS A 53 10.63 11.22 -8.70
C CYS A 53 9.59 10.15 -8.98
N TYR A 54 8.95 10.20 -10.15
CA TYR A 54 7.86 9.28 -10.48
C TYR A 54 8.35 7.86 -10.59
N LEU A 55 9.54 7.67 -11.16
CA LEU A 55 10.18 6.35 -11.25
C LEU A 55 10.49 5.80 -9.85
N ALA A 56 11.07 6.61 -8.96
CA ALA A 56 11.37 6.20 -7.59
C ALA A 56 10.12 5.96 -6.74
N LEU A 57 9.06 6.75 -6.91
CA LEU A 57 7.77 6.52 -6.26
C LEU A 57 7.14 5.20 -6.69
N PHE A 58 7.29 4.85 -7.97
CA PHE A 58 6.81 3.57 -8.47
C PHE A 58 7.55 2.40 -7.82
N ILE A 59 8.88 2.48 -7.73
CA ILE A 59 9.68 1.48 -6.99
C ILE A 59 9.24 1.39 -5.53
N LEU A 60 9.04 2.53 -4.87
CA LEU A 60 8.58 2.56 -3.47
C LEU A 60 7.21 1.89 -3.32
N ALA A 61 6.30 2.11 -4.27
CA ALA A 61 4.96 1.55 -4.27
C ALA A 61 4.97 0.03 -4.43
N GLU A 62 5.82 -0.49 -5.32
CA GLU A 62 6.03 -1.93 -5.50
C GLU A 62 6.61 -2.60 -4.24
N LEU A 63 7.61 -1.97 -3.63
CA LEU A 63 8.18 -2.47 -2.37
C LEU A 63 7.17 -2.43 -1.23
N PHE A 64 6.34 -1.39 -1.17
CA PHE A 64 5.28 -1.27 -0.20
C PHE A 64 4.19 -2.35 -0.39
N GLU A 65 3.82 -2.66 -1.63
CA GLU A 65 2.86 -3.73 -1.92
C GLU A 65 3.39 -5.11 -1.50
N ILE A 66 4.68 -5.41 -1.76
CA ILE A 66 5.33 -6.64 -1.27
C ILE A 66 5.28 -6.70 0.27
N PHE A 67 5.62 -5.60 0.94
CA PHE A 67 5.59 -5.52 2.40
C PHE A 67 4.18 -5.75 2.94
N MET A 68 3.18 -5.10 2.35
CA MET A 68 1.78 -5.26 2.74
C MET A 68 1.27 -6.68 2.48
N ALA A 69 1.65 -7.30 1.36
CA ALA A 69 1.30 -8.69 1.05
C ALA A 69 1.90 -9.65 2.09
N TYR A 70 3.18 -9.47 2.44
CA TYR A 70 3.81 -10.27 3.49
C TYR A 70 3.10 -10.10 4.84
N ASP A 71 2.81 -8.86 5.24
CA ASP A 71 2.14 -8.54 6.50
C ASP A 71 0.71 -9.11 6.56
N ALA A 72 -0.06 -8.98 5.48
CA ALA A 72 -1.41 -9.51 5.36
C ALA A 72 -1.44 -11.04 5.49
N LEU A 73 -0.48 -11.74 4.87
CA LEU A 73 -0.38 -13.20 4.97
C LEU A 73 0.09 -13.64 6.36
N ARG A 74 1.09 -12.97 6.93
CA ARG A 74 1.61 -13.27 8.27
C ARG A 74 0.53 -13.14 9.34
N LEU A 75 -0.25 -12.06 9.28
CA LEU A 75 -1.31 -11.76 10.24
C LEU A 75 -2.66 -12.39 9.86
N ARG A 76 -2.74 -13.11 8.74
CA ARG A 76 -3.98 -13.66 8.16
C ARG A 76 -5.10 -12.61 8.09
N ASN A 77 -4.71 -11.39 7.70
CA ASN A 77 -5.57 -10.23 7.75
C ASN A 77 -6.27 -10.01 6.40
N VAL A 78 -7.55 -10.41 6.35
CA VAL A 78 -8.40 -10.25 5.17
C VAL A 78 -8.62 -8.79 4.78
N ILE A 79 -8.73 -7.89 5.77
CA ILE A 79 -8.94 -6.46 5.52
C ILE A 79 -7.74 -5.87 4.77
N GLN A 80 -6.52 -6.28 5.15
CA GLN A 80 -5.31 -5.88 4.42
C GLN A 80 -5.27 -6.45 2.99
N LEU A 81 -5.75 -7.67 2.75
CA LEU A 81 -5.84 -8.21 1.40
C LEU A 81 -6.76 -7.36 0.50
N VAL A 82 -7.91 -6.92 1.03
CA VAL A 82 -8.80 -5.99 0.31
C VAL A 82 -8.11 -4.64 0.09
N GLY A 83 -7.41 -4.12 1.10
CA GLY A 83 -6.60 -2.91 0.98
C GLY A 83 -5.54 -3.00 -0.13
N ILE A 84 -4.85 -4.14 -0.25
CA ILE A 84 -3.89 -4.40 -1.33
C ILE A 84 -4.58 -4.37 -2.69
N LEU A 85 -5.77 -4.98 -2.86
CA LEU A 85 -6.49 -4.92 -4.14
C LEU A 85 -6.89 -3.50 -4.56
N LEU A 86 -7.29 -2.66 -3.60
CA LEU A 86 -7.58 -1.24 -3.84
C LEU A 86 -6.31 -0.46 -4.17
N PHE A 87 -5.22 -0.74 -3.46
CA PHE A 87 -3.91 -0.15 -3.73
C PHE A 87 -3.40 -0.53 -5.12
N HIS A 88 -3.57 -1.79 -5.53
CA HIS A 88 -3.19 -2.28 -6.86
C HIS A 88 -4.00 -1.61 -7.98
N ALA A 89 -5.29 -1.33 -7.74
CA ALA A 89 -6.10 -0.54 -8.65
C ALA A 89 -5.58 0.91 -8.76
N ALA A 90 -5.16 1.52 -7.64
CA ALA A 90 -4.52 2.83 -7.67
C ALA A 90 -3.17 2.78 -8.41
N LEU A 91 -2.34 1.75 -8.19
CA LEU A 91 -1.09 1.52 -8.93
C LEU A 91 -1.30 1.49 -10.44
N LEU A 92 -2.39 0.85 -10.91
CA LEU A 92 -2.72 0.82 -12.33
C LEU A 92 -2.98 2.23 -12.90
N VAL A 93 -3.71 3.07 -12.17
CA VAL A 93 -3.92 4.49 -12.54
C VAL A 93 -2.60 5.24 -12.55
N MET A 94 -1.75 5.03 -11.53
CA MET A 94 -0.44 5.66 -11.45
C MET A 94 0.50 5.21 -12.57
N ALA A 95 0.43 3.95 -13.00
CA ALA A 95 1.20 3.41 -14.11
C ALA A 95 0.82 4.10 -15.43
N ALA A 96 -0.47 4.34 -15.66
CA ALA A 96 -0.94 5.07 -16.83
C ALA A 96 -0.49 6.55 -16.79
N LEU A 97 -0.56 7.18 -15.61
CA LEU A 97 -0.05 8.54 -15.42
C LEU A 97 1.46 8.63 -15.64
N GLN A 98 2.24 7.65 -15.20
CA GLN A 98 3.68 7.61 -15.40
C GLN A 98 4.05 7.64 -16.89
N VAL A 99 3.32 6.91 -17.75
CA VAL A 99 3.52 6.96 -19.22
C VAL A 99 3.23 8.37 -19.74
N HIS A 100 2.13 8.99 -19.28
CA HIS A 100 1.72 10.32 -19.70
C HIS A 100 2.72 11.40 -19.28
N GLU A 101 3.14 11.43 -18.01
CA GLU A 101 4.09 12.43 -17.51
C GLU A 101 5.46 12.29 -18.16
N THR A 102 5.94 11.05 -18.34
CA THR A 102 7.22 10.82 -19.04
C THR A 102 7.14 11.31 -20.48
N ARG A 103 6.02 11.09 -21.19
CA ARG A 103 5.83 11.65 -22.53
C ARG A 103 5.85 13.17 -22.52
N SER A 104 5.09 13.78 -21.62
CA SER A 104 4.95 15.24 -21.52
C SER A 104 6.29 15.92 -21.15
N ALA A 105 7.15 15.24 -20.41
CA ALA A 105 8.48 15.74 -20.08
C ALA A 105 9.46 15.61 -21.27
N LEU A 106 9.43 14.48 -21.99
CA LEU A 106 10.39 14.17 -23.05
C LEU A 106 10.02 14.75 -24.42
N VAL A 107 8.72 14.87 -24.74
CA VAL A 107 8.25 15.23 -26.09
C VAL A 107 7.75 16.68 -26.10
N THR A 108 8.53 17.58 -26.69
CA THR A 108 8.13 18.98 -26.93
C THR A 108 7.80 19.27 -28.40
N ASN A 109 8.32 18.46 -29.33
CA ASN A 109 8.15 18.62 -30.77
C ASN A 109 7.48 17.37 -31.38
N PRO A 110 6.16 17.19 -31.20
CA PRO A 110 5.45 16.01 -31.70
C PRO A 110 5.51 15.90 -33.24
N GLY A 111 5.59 14.68 -33.75
CA GLY A 111 5.68 14.36 -35.17
C GLY A 111 7.08 14.41 -35.77
N LYS A 112 8.12 14.72 -34.98
CA LYS A 112 9.52 14.70 -35.43
C LYS A 112 10.16 13.33 -35.24
N ASN A 113 10.85 12.84 -36.27
CA ASN A 113 11.66 11.62 -36.23
C ASN A 113 13.10 11.92 -35.78
N TRP A 114 13.90 10.86 -35.56
CA TRP A 114 15.30 10.97 -35.10
C TRP A 114 16.21 11.89 -35.94
N THR A 115 15.96 12.01 -37.24
CA THR A 115 16.73 12.90 -38.14
C THR A 115 16.40 14.37 -37.95
N GLN A 116 15.22 14.67 -37.42
CA GLN A 116 14.73 16.03 -37.23
C GLN A 116 14.91 16.48 -35.78
N ASP A 117 14.60 15.60 -34.84
CA ASP A 117 14.72 15.84 -33.41
C ASP A 117 14.84 14.50 -32.66
N TYR A 118 16.07 14.10 -32.34
CA TYR A 118 16.34 12.85 -31.64
C TYR A 118 15.88 12.87 -30.18
N LEU A 119 16.01 14.03 -29.51
CA LEU A 119 15.74 14.17 -28.08
C LEU A 119 14.25 14.43 -27.83
N HIS A 120 13.65 15.39 -28.52
CA HIS A 120 12.32 15.90 -28.17
C HIS A 120 11.18 15.49 -29.12
N GLY A 121 11.48 14.64 -30.11
CA GLY A 121 10.49 14.04 -31.00
C GLY A 121 9.86 12.75 -30.45
N ASP A 122 8.68 12.39 -30.94
CA ASP A 122 8.01 11.11 -30.65
C ASP A 122 8.00 10.12 -31.82
N GLY A 123 8.64 10.48 -32.94
CA GLY A 123 8.74 9.66 -34.13
C GLY A 123 9.72 8.49 -34.01
N SER A 124 9.91 7.76 -35.11
CA SER A 124 10.80 6.59 -35.12
C SER A 124 12.23 6.99 -34.74
N GLY A 125 12.87 6.17 -33.89
CA GLY A 125 14.28 6.29 -33.55
C GLY A 125 14.62 7.35 -32.49
N THR A 126 13.65 8.13 -32.00
CA THR A 126 13.86 9.12 -30.94
C THR A 126 14.01 8.46 -29.57
N VAL A 127 14.44 9.22 -28.55
CA VAL A 127 14.56 8.71 -27.17
C VAL A 127 13.20 8.21 -26.66
N TRP A 128 12.11 8.95 -26.92
CA TRP A 128 10.75 8.52 -26.56
C TRP A 128 10.40 7.15 -27.14
N SER A 129 10.64 6.94 -28.44
CA SER A 129 10.34 5.66 -29.10
C SER A 129 11.10 4.47 -28.50
N ARG A 130 12.27 4.71 -27.89
CA ARG A 130 13.08 3.70 -27.21
C ARG A 130 12.64 3.46 -25.77
N VAL A 131 12.12 4.47 -25.09
CA VAL A 131 11.67 4.38 -23.68
C VAL A 131 10.24 3.87 -23.57
N PHE A 132 9.36 4.27 -24.49
CA PHE A 132 7.94 3.96 -24.48
C PHE A 132 7.60 2.46 -24.28
N PRO A 133 8.26 1.50 -24.95
CA PRO A 133 7.97 0.08 -24.75
C PRO A 133 8.16 -0.37 -23.29
N PHE A 134 9.18 0.14 -22.60
CA PHE A 134 9.45 -0.21 -21.20
C PHE A 134 8.40 0.39 -20.25
N LEU A 135 7.96 1.61 -20.52
CA LEU A 135 6.90 2.27 -19.76
C LEU A 135 5.54 1.58 -19.90
N VAL A 136 5.21 1.06 -21.08
CA VAL A 136 3.92 0.37 -21.33
C VAL A 136 3.83 -0.99 -20.67
N VAL A 137 4.97 -1.66 -20.43
CA VAL A 137 4.98 -2.97 -19.75
C VAL A 137 4.40 -2.84 -18.33
N SER A 138 4.70 -1.78 -17.60
CA SER A 138 4.22 -1.57 -16.22
C SER A 138 2.69 -1.62 -16.08
N PRO A 139 1.89 -0.76 -16.75
CA PRO A 139 0.43 -0.83 -16.67
C PRO A 139 -0.15 -2.14 -17.20
N VAL A 140 0.48 -2.78 -18.19
CA VAL A 140 0.01 -4.07 -18.71
C VAL A 140 0.19 -5.18 -17.68
N VAL A 141 1.37 -5.28 -17.05
CA VAL A 141 1.66 -6.32 -16.05
C VAL A 141 0.77 -6.12 -14.82
N ILE A 142 0.68 -4.90 -14.29
CA ILE A 142 -0.19 -4.56 -13.15
C ILE A 142 -1.67 -4.87 -13.50
N GLY A 143 -2.11 -4.49 -14.70
CA GLY A 143 -3.49 -4.75 -15.15
C GLY A 143 -3.81 -6.24 -15.28
N VAL A 144 -2.86 -7.06 -15.71
CA VAL A 144 -3.01 -8.51 -15.82
C VAL A 144 -2.93 -9.20 -14.46
N THR A 145 -2.08 -8.74 -13.55
CA THR A 145 -1.98 -9.34 -12.20
C THR A 145 -3.16 -9.04 -11.32
N TRP A 146 -3.85 -7.92 -11.53
CA TRP A 146 -5.01 -7.53 -10.71
C TRP A 146 -6.13 -8.61 -10.65
N PRO A 147 -6.67 -9.15 -11.77
CA PRO A 147 -7.66 -10.22 -11.72
C PRO A 147 -7.11 -11.53 -11.14
N VAL A 148 -5.82 -11.82 -11.34
CA VAL A 148 -5.15 -12.99 -10.75
C VAL A 148 -5.09 -12.85 -9.22
N MET A 149 -4.74 -11.67 -8.73
CA MET A 149 -4.76 -11.35 -7.30
C MET A 149 -6.17 -11.43 -6.73
N MET A 150 -7.19 -10.91 -7.44
CA MET A 150 -8.59 -11.02 -7.01
C MET A 150 -9.03 -12.47 -6.83
N TRP A 151 -8.62 -13.37 -7.74
CA TRP A 151 -8.87 -14.80 -7.56
C TRP A 151 -8.22 -15.32 -6.27
N PHE A 152 -6.92 -15.12 -6.09
CA PHE A 152 -6.25 -15.64 -4.90
C PHE A 152 -6.76 -15.02 -3.59
N VAL A 153 -7.12 -13.72 -3.59
CA VAL A 153 -7.74 -13.07 -2.43
C VAL A 153 -9.09 -13.71 -2.09
N ARG A 154 -9.88 -14.12 -3.08
CA ARG A 154 -11.12 -14.88 -2.84
C ARG A 154 -10.84 -16.21 -2.13
N GLU A 155 -9.82 -16.96 -2.57
CA GLU A 155 -9.42 -18.22 -1.91
C GLU A 155 -8.93 -17.97 -0.46
N LEU A 156 -8.08 -16.96 -0.29
CA LEU A 156 -7.54 -16.57 1.02
C LEU A 156 -8.63 -16.03 1.96
N TYR A 157 -9.66 -15.38 1.43
CA TYR A 157 -10.83 -14.94 2.20
C TYR A 157 -11.52 -16.12 2.87
N TYR A 158 -11.74 -17.21 2.13
CA TYR A 158 -12.31 -18.43 2.71
C TYR A 158 -11.34 -19.06 3.71
N GLU A 159 -10.05 -19.18 3.37
CA GLU A 159 -9.03 -19.78 4.26
C GLU A 159 -8.93 -19.02 5.61
N PHE A 160 -8.86 -17.70 5.57
CA PHE A 160 -8.70 -16.85 6.76
C PHE A 160 -10.03 -16.67 7.50
N GLY A 161 -11.14 -16.60 6.78
CA GLY A 161 -12.49 -16.52 7.37
C GLY A 161 -12.81 -17.74 8.25
N TRP A 162 -12.43 -18.95 7.79
CA TRP A 162 -12.52 -20.17 8.59
C TRP A 162 -11.63 -20.13 9.84
N ALA A 163 -10.40 -19.61 9.73
CA ALA A 163 -9.48 -19.50 10.87
C ALA A 163 -9.97 -18.50 11.93
N ILE A 164 -10.51 -17.36 11.52
CA ILE A 164 -11.04 -16.31 12.42
C ILE A 164 -12.31 -16.78 13.13
N PHE A 165 -13.17 -17.55 12.44
CA PHE A 165 -14.40 -18.09 13.03
C PHE A 165 -14.14 -18.94 14.29
N HIS A 166 -13.03 -19.69 14.33
CA HIS A 166 -12.69 -20.53 15.48
C HIS A 166 -12.03 -19.77 16.65
N VAL A 167 -11.43 -18.61 16.41
CA VAL A 167 -10.66 -17.87 17.43
C VAL A 167 -11.51 -16.85 18.18
N VAL A 168 -12.41 -16.13 17.49
CA VAL A 168 -13.14 -15.00 18.09
C VAL A 168 -14.29 -15.46 19.01
N GLY A 169 -14.71 -16.72 18.90
CA GLY A 169 -15.88 -17.22 19.64
C GLY A 169 -17.17 -16.48 19.24
N ALA A 170 -18.29 -16.82 19.89
CA ALA A 170 -19.62 -16.45 19.45
C ALA A 170 -20.06 -14.99 19.75
N ASN A 171 -19.19 -14.11 20.28
CA ASN A 171 -19.60 -12.73 20.57
C ASN A 171 -19.45 -11.81 19.33
N PRO A 172 -20.56 -11.42 18.67
CA PRO A 172 -20.51 -10.61 17.45
C PRO A 172 -19.99 -9.19 17.68
N ALA A 173 -20.15 -8.65 18.89
CA ALA A 173 -19.70 -7.30 19.22
C ALA A 173 -18.17 -7.22 19.26
N ALA A 174 -17.50 -8.17 19.93
CA ALA A 174 -16.04 -8.25 19.98
C ALA A 174 -15.42 -8.44 18.59
N LYS A 175 -16.06 -9.27 17.74
CA LYS A 175 -15.65 -9.46 16.35
C LYS A 175 -15.69 -8.15 15.56
N THR A 176 -16.79 -7.41 15.67
CA THR A 176 -16.98 -6.14 14.95
C THR A 176 -15.95 -5.10 15.38
N MET A 177 -15.72 -4.98 16.69
CA MET A 177 -14.71 -4.07 17.24
C MET A 177 -13.28 -4.42 16.77
N TYR A 178 -12.94 -5.72 16.69
CA TYR A 178 -11.65 -6.18 16.19
C TYR A 178 -11.48 -5.92 14.69
N GLN A 179 -12.56 -6.02 13.90
CA GLN A 179 -12.54 -5.67 12.49
C GLN A 179 -12.22 -4.18 12.29
N TYR A 180 -12.88 -3.27 13.02
CA TYR A 180 -12.55 -1.84 12.96
C TYR A 180 -11.10 -1.54 13.39
N TYR A 181 -10.60 -2.26 14.40
CA TYR A 181 -9.19 -2.22 14.78
C TYR A 181 -8.26 -2.62 13.62
N GLN A 182 -8.55 -3.72 12.91
CA GLN A 182 -7.77 -4.13 11.75
C GLN A 182 -7.87 -3.13 10.59
N VAL A 183 -9.05 -2.53 10.36
CA VAL A 183 -9.25 -1.48 9.35
C VAL A 183 -8.38 -0.27 9.67
N ILE A 184 -8.36 0.23 10.91
CA ILE A 184 -7.57 1.43 11.21
C ILE A 184 -6.07 1.18 11.13
N ILE A 185 -5.58 0.02 11.59
CA ILE A 185 -4.15 -0.34 11.44
C ILE A 185 -3.79 -0.48 9.96
N CYS A 186 -4.69 -1.03 9.14
CA CYS A 186 -4.51 -1.11 7.70
C CYS A 186 -4.44 0.29 7.06
N LEU A 187 -5.41 1.16 7.36
CA LEU A 187 -5.45 2.52 6.84
C LEU A 187 -4.23 3.33 7.24
N LEU A 188 -3.75 3.24 8.49
CA LEU A 188 -2.54 3.93 8.95
C LEU A 188 -1.28 3.54 8.14
N LYS A 189 -1.18 2.30 7.67
CA LYS A 189 -0.07 1.87 6.79
C LYS A 189 -0.17 2.50 5.41
N PHE A 190 -1.38 2.59 4.86
CA PHE A 190 -1.63 3.27 3.59
C PHE A 190 -1.47 4.80 3.70
N ASP A 191 -1.86 5.41 4.82
CA ASP A 191 -1.63 6.83 5.12
C ASP A 191 -0.13 7.13 5.19
N PHE A 192 0.67 6.24 5.80
CA PHE A 192 2.12 6.37 5.79
C PHE A 192 2.67 6.41 4.36
N PHE A 193 2.26 5.46 3.51
CA PHE A 193 2.69 5.45 2.10
C PHE A 193 2.23 6.70 1.34
N ALA A 194 0.96 7.07 1.50
CA ALA A 194 0.37 8.24 0.86
C ALA A 194 1.08 9.53 1.29
N PHE A 195 1.38 9.67 2.58
CA PHE A 195 2.13 10.82 3.11
C PHE A 195 3.54 10.89 2.54
N VAL A 196 4.29 9.77 2.52
CA VAL A 196 5.63 9.73 1.92
C VAL A 196 5.56 10.11 0.44
N GLY A 197 4.59 9.58 -0.29
CA GLY A 197 4.45 9.87 -1.72
C GLY A 197 4.06 11.32 -2.04
N VAL A 198 3.11 11.92 -1.31
CA VAL A 198 2.78 13.35 -1.45
C VAL A 198 4.00 14.22 -1.10
N THR A 199 4.66 13.92 0.03
CA THR A 199 5.82 14.68 0.49
C THR A 199 6.97 14.64 -0.51
N MET A 200 7.28 13.45 -1.05
CA MET A 200 8.35 13.28 -2.04
C MET A 200 8.09 14.10 -3.31
N GLN A 201 6.84 14.13 -3.80
CA GLN A 201 6.46 14.96 -4.95
C GLN A 201 6.51 16.45 -4.61
N LEU A 202 6.02 16.85 -3.44
CA LEU A 202 6.05 18.25 -3.00
C LEU A 202 7.47 18.76 -2.80
N LEU A 203 8.39 17.96 -2.26
CA LEU A 203 9.77 18.38 -2.04
C LEU A 203 10.43 18.79 -3.36
N ILE A 204 10.23 18.07 -4.45
CA ILE A 204 10.82 18.40 -5.76
C ILE A 204 10.23 19.69 -6.34
N VAL A 205 8.94 19.93 -6.11
CA VAL A 205 8.27 21.14 -6.59
C VAL A 205 8.67 22.36 -5.75
N VAL A 206 8.73 22.20 -4.44
CA VAL A 206 9.02 23.27 -3.47
C VAL A 206 10.51 23.62 -3.44
N LEU A 207 11.41 22.67 -3.76
CA LEU A 207 12.85 22.95 -3.91
C LEU A 207 13.14 24.04 -4.96
N ALA A 208 12.19 24.31 -5.87
CA ALA A 208 12.32 25.36 -6.88
C ALA A 208 12.12 26.79 -6.32
N THR A 209 11.53 26.96 -5.13
CA THR A 209 11.14 28.26 -4.58
C THR A 209 11.55 28.37 -3.12
N SER A 210 12.69 29.03 -2.84
CA SER A 210 13.21 29.32 -1.49
C SER A 210 12.20 30.13 -0.67
N THR A 211 11.31 29.43 0.04
CA THR A 211 10.18 30.03 0.75
C THR A 211 9.90 29.27 2.05
N ALA A 212 9.17 29.91 2.98
CA ALA A 212 8.74 29.32 4.25
C ALA A 212 8.03 27.95 4.11
N GLU A 213 7.45 27.68 2.93
CA GLU A 213 6.81 26.40 2.62
C GLU A 213 7.76 25.21 2.59
N PHE A 214 9.02 25.44 2.21
CA PHE A 214 10.04 24.40 2.23
C PHE A 214 10.33 23.93 3.65
N GLY A 215 10.57 24.89 4.56
CA GLY A 215 10.80 24.61 5.97
C GLY A 215 9.61 23.91 6.63
N LEU A 216 8.39 24.37 6.34
CA LEU A 216 7.16 23.73 6.83
C LEU A 216 7.00 22.29 6.30
N THR A 217 7.27 22.05 5.03
CA THR A 217 7.16 20.71 4.43
C THR A 217 8.16 19.74 5.04
N ILE A 218 9.41 20.16 5.24
CA ILE A 218 10.44 19.34 5.90
C ILE A 218 10.09 19.06 7.35
N ALA A 219 9.66 20.09 8.10
CA ALA A 219 9.30 19.94 9.51
C ALA A 219 8.07 19.03 9.68
N ALA A 220 7.15 19.01 8.72
CA ALA A 220 5.96 18.15 8.75
C ALA A 220 6.32 16.65 8.68
N ILE A 221 7.43 16.26 8.05
CA ILE A 221 7.85 14.85 7.90
C ILE A 221 7.96 14.14 9.26
N PRO A 222 8.86 14.53 10.18
CA PRO A 222 8.98 13.85 11.46
C PRO A 222 7.71 13.96 12.30
N ILE A 223 7.00 15.09 12.22
CA ILE A 223 5.76 15.31 12.99
C ILE A 223 4.69 14.30 12.57
N VAL A 224 4.39 14.18 11.28
CA VAL A 224 3.35 13.26 10.79
C VAL A 224 3.75 11.81 11.05
N LEU A 225 5.03 11.44 10.90
CA LEU A 225 5.49 10.08 11.21
C LEU A 225 5.27 9.72 12.69
N VAL A 226 5.61 10.62 13.61
CA VAL A 226 5.36 10.42 15.04
C VAL A 226 3.86 10.30 15.32
N LEU A 227 3.03 11.11 14.65
CA LEU A 227 1.58 11.07 14.83
C LEU A 227 0.94 9.79 14.30
N LEU A 228 1.37 9.28 13.14
CA LEU A 228 0.87 8.02 12.59
C LEU A 228 1.21 6.84 13.51
N ILE A 229 2.47 6.77 13.99
CA ILE A 229 2.90 5.77 14.97
C ILE A 229 2.12 5.94 16.28
N GLY A 230 1.98 7.18 16.76
CA GLY A 230 1.23 7.53 17.95
C GLY A 230 -0.22 7.10 17.88
N CYS A 231 -0.90 7.30 16.74
CA CYS A 231 -2.27 6.85 16.51
C CYS A 231 -2.36 5.32 16.55
N GLY A 232 -1.43 4.61 15.91
CA GLY A 232 -1.35 3.15 15.97
C GLY A 232 -1.19 2.65 17.40
N LEU A 233 -0.30 3.25 18.19
CA LEU A 233 -0.10 2.92 19.60
C LEU A 233 -1.33 3.27 20.45
N ALA A 234 -2.00 4.39 20.17
CA ALA A 234 -3.19 4.82 20.88
C ALA A 234 -4.33 3.82 20.70
N VAL A 235 -4.53 3.32 19.48
CA VAL A 235 -5.53 2.30 19.18
C VAL A 235 -5.18 0.94 19.79
N GLN A 236 -3.90 0.55 19.76
CA GLN A 236 -3.42 -0.73 20.31
C GLN A 236 -3.57 -0.79 21.83
N ARG A 237 -3.21 0.30 22.53
CA ARG A 237 -3.19 0.38 23.99
C ARG A 237 -4.39 1.13 24.59
N GLU A 238 -5.32 1.58 23.76
CA GLU A 238 -6.52 2.34 24.18
C GLU A 238 -6.18 3.65 24.93
N ILE A 239 -5.11 4.33 24.50
CA ILE A 239 -4.63 5.58 25.11
C ILE A 239 -5.48 6.76 24.62
N LYS A 240 -6.47 7.14 25.43
CA LYS A 240 -7.48 8.15 25.05
C LYS A 240 -6.89 9.51 24.65
N TRP A 241 -5.98 10.07 25.45
CA TRP A 241 -5.42 11.40 25.17
C TRP A 241 -4.65 11.43 23.84
N LEU A 242 -3.88 10.38 23.55
CA LEU A 242 -3.11 10.26 22.32
C LEU A 242 -4.02 10.06 21.10
N MET A 243 -5.11 9.30 21.26
CA MET A 243 -6.13 9.13 20.24
C MET A 243 -6.83 10.46 19.91
N THR A 244 -7.22 11.23 20.94
CA THR A 244 -7.84 12.55 20.77
C THR A 244 -6.91 13.51 20.01
N ILE A 245 -5.64 13.58 20.39
CA ILE A 245 -4.64 14.40 19.69
C ILE A 245 -4.52 13.96 18.22
N SER A 246 -4.46 12.65 17.98
CA SER A 246 -4.36 12.11 16.62
C SER A 246 -5.56 12.50 15.75
N LEU A 247 -6.79 12.38 16.28
CA LEU A 247 -8.02 12.72 15.57
C LEU A 247 -8.13 14.22 15.26
N ILE A 248 -7.78 15.08 16.23
CA ILE A 248 -7.75 16.53 16.01
C ILE A 248 -6.75 16.89 14.92
N LEU A 249 -5.57 16.28 14.93
CA LEU A 249 -4.53 16.56 13.94
C LEU A 249 -4.84 15.99 12.57
N MET A 250 -5.51 14.83 12.47
CA MET A 250 -6.03 14.31 11.19
C MET A 250 -7.04 15.30 10.60
N LEU A 251 -7.97 15.83 11.40
CA LEU A 251 -8.92 16.84 10.95
C LEU A 251 -8.23 18.17 10.56
N ALA A 252 -7.18 18.56 11.28
CA ALA A 252 -6.37 19.72 10.90
C ALA A 252 -5.61 19.47 9.59
N ALA A 253 -5.10 18.26 9.36
CA ALA A 253 -4.42 17.89 8.13
C ALA A 253 -5.38 17.88 6.92
N GLU A 254 -6.65 17.49 7.09
CA GLU A 254 -7.70 17.62 6.06
C GLU A 254 -7.85 19.05 5.55
N SER A 255 -7.61 20.06 6.40
CA SER A 255 -7.67 21.46 5.96
C SER A 255 -6.66 21.76 4.84
N TYR A 256 -5.53 21.04 4.79
CA TYR A 256 -4.50 21.16 3.76
C TYR A 256 -5.02 20.84 2.35
N PHE A 257 -6.25 20.30 2.22
CA PHE A 257 -6.95 20.16 0.94
C PHE A 257 -7.01 21.48 0.16
N TYR A 258 -6.94 22.65 0.83
CA TYR A 258 -6.81 23.95 0.15
C TYR A 258 -5.61 24.03 -0.80
N LYS A 259 -4.50 23.32 -0.54
CA LYS A 259 -3.32 23.30 -1.43
C LYS A 259 -3.63 22.68 -2.79
N LEU A 260 -4.64 21.80 -2.87
CA LEU A 260 -5.08 21.24 -4.15
C LEU A 260 -5.55 22.37 -5.09
N VAL A 261 -6.30 23.35 -4.58
CA VAL A 261 -6.73 24.52 -5.37
C VAL A 261 -5.54 25.30 -5.90
N ARG A 262 -4.49 25.44 -5.08
CA ARG A 262 -3.26 26.15 -5.45
C ARG A 262 -2.49 25.47 -6.58
N PHE A 263 -2.66 24.18 -6.84
CA PHE A 263 -2.05 23.50 -7.99
C PHE A 263 -2.65 23.97 -9.33
N PHE A 264 -3.85 24.56 -9.30
CA PHE A 264 -4.57 25.03 -10.49
C PHE A 264 -4.57 26.56 -10.63
N GLU A 265 -3.97 27.28 -9.68
CA GLU A 265 -3.95 28.74 -9.69
C GLU A 265 -3.08 29.28 -10.85
N PRO A 266 -3.50 30.34 -11.56
CA PRO A 266 -2.72 30.90 -12.67
C PRO A 266 -1.30 31.32 -12.29
N SER A 267 -1.11 31.78 -11.04
CA SER A 267 0.17 32.24 -10.49
C SER A 267 1.21 31.11 -10.32
N SER A 268 0.77 29.87 -10.12
CA SER A 268 1.62 28.70 -9.85
C SER A 268 1.66 27.69 -11.01
N ARG A 269 0.87 27.91 -12.07
CA ARG A 269 0.64 26.95 -13.17
C ARG A 269 1.92 26.42 -13.81
N ALA A 270 2.93 27.27 -13.99
CA ALA A 270 4.21 26.86 -14.58
C ALA A 270 5.02 25.94 -13.67
N GLN A 271 4.96 26.15 -12.35
CA GLN A 271 5.69 25.37 -11.36
C GLN A 271 5.15 23.93 -11.23
N TYR A 272 3.83 23.76 -11.41
CA TYR A 272 3.18 22.45 -11.31
C TYR A 272 2.95 21.76 -12.66
N ALA A 273 3.27 22.38 -13.80
CA ALA A 273 2.84 21.92 -15.12
C ALA A 273 3.18 20.45 -15.42
N THR A 274 4.37 19.99 -15.01
CA THR A 274 4.90 18.65 -15.25
C THR A 274 4.52 17.61 -14.18
N VAL A 275 3.91 18.05 -13.07
CA VAL A 275 3.57 17.21 -11.91
C VAL A 275 2.10 17.21 -11.55
N ARG A 276 1.33 18.13 -12.11
CA ARG A 276 -0.02 18.45 -11.64
C ARG A 276 -0.94 17.24 -11.71
N SER A 277 -0.88 16.42 -12.76
CA SER A 277 -1.79 15.28 -12.90
C SER A 277 -1.53 14.23 -11.81
N THR A 278 -0.26 13.84 -11.68
CA THR A 278 0.20 12.86 -10.67
C THR A 278 0.00 13.39 -9.25
N LEU A 279 0.44 14.61 -8.97
CA LEU A 279 0.33 15.23 -7.66
C LEU A 279 -1.12 15.40 -7.24
N THR A 280 -2.02 15.83 -8.14
CA THR A 280 -3.44 15.97 -7.83
C THR A 280 -4.06 14.61 -7.51
N THR A 281 -3.79 13.60 -8.33
CA THR A 281 -4.32 12.24 -8.13
C THR A 281 -3.87 11.66 -6.80
N PHE A 282 -2.58 11.75 -6.51
CA PHE A 282 -2.00 11.26 -5.25
C PHE A 282 -2.56 12.01 -4.04
N THR A 283 -2.71 13.33 -4.16
CA THR A 283 -3.27 14.19 -3.10
C THR A 283 -4.73 13.82 -2.82
N ILE A 284 -5.57 13.64 -3.84
CA ILE A 284 -6.97 13.23 -3.67
C ILE A 284 -7.06 11.88 -2.96
N ILE A 285 -6.27 10.90 -3.40
CA ILE A 285 -6.25 9.56 -2.78
C ILE A 285 -5.79 9.66 -1.31
N ALA A 286 -4.75 10.45 -1.02
CA ALA A 286 -4.26 10.66 0.34
C ALA A 286 -5.32 11.26 1.27
N PHE A 287 -6.09 12.25 0.80
CA PHE A 287 -7.19 12.82 1.59
C PHE A 287 -8.35 11.85 1.78
N LEU A 288 -8.71 11.06 0.76
CA LEU A 288 -9.74 10.03 0.92
C LEU A 288 -9.33 8.96 1.95
N LEU A 289 -8.05 8.55 1.96
CA LEU A 289 -7.50 7.64 2.96
C LEU A 289 -7.53 8.27 4.35
N LEU A 290 -7.01 9.49 4.50
CA LEU A 290 -6.97 10.20 5.79
C LEU A 290 -8.36 10.43 6.38
N PHE A 291 -9.34 10.83 5.55
CA PHE A 291 -10.72 11.00 5.96
C PHE A 291 -11.34 9.68 6.42
N SER A 292 -11.05 8.60 5.69
CA SER A 292 -11.48 7.25 6.08
C SER A 292 -10.84 6.85 7.42
N THR A 293 -9.55 7.13 7.64
CA THR A 293 -8.84 6.89 8.89
C THR A 293 -9.46 7.67 10.04
N PHE A 294 -9.80 8.93 9.82
CA PHE A 294 -10.48 9.76 10.82
C PHE A 294 -11.85 9.18 11.20
N ALA A 295 -12.69 8.82 10.22
CA ALA A 295 -14.02 8.26 10.46
C ALA A 295 -13.97 6.93 11.23
N ILE A 296 -13.08 6.02 10.81
CA ILE A 296 -12.86 4.74 11.51
C ILE A 296 -12.21 4.97 12.87
N GLY A 297 -11.38 6.00 13.01
CA GLY A 297 -10.76 6.43 14.28
C GLY A 297 -11.79 6.86 15.31
N LEU A 298 -12.79 7.66 14.92
CA LEU A 298 -13.91 8.01 15.79
C LEU A 298 -14.66 6.77 16.28
N ARG A 299 -14.88 5.79 15.39
CA ARG A 299 -15.53 4.53 15.75
C ARG A 299 -14.69 3.73 16.75
N CYS A 300 -13.40 3.56 16.47
CA CYS A 300 -12.47 2.87 17.37
C CYS A 300 -12.41 3.55 18.74
N PHE A 301 -12.39 4.89 18.78
CA PHE A 301 -12.35 5.65 20.02
C PHE A 301 -13.62 5.45 20.86
N ALA A 302 -14.79 5.39 20.22
CA ALA A 302 -16.04 5.08 20.90
C ALA A 302 -16.11 3.64 21.44
N ASP A 303 -15.23 2.75 20.96
CA ASP A 303 -15.15 1.34 21.36
C ASP A 303 -14.04 1.06 22.40
N PHE A 304 -13.31 2.08 22.88
CA PHE A 304 -12.32 1.93 23.95
C PHE A 304 -12.95 1.48 25.29
N ASP A 305 -12.18 0.76 26.11
CA ASP A 305 -12.55 0.19 27.40
C ASP A 305 -13.66 -0.88 27.37
N LYS A 306 -14.16 -1.27 26.19
CA LYS A 306 -15.19 -2.33 26.05
C LYS A 306 -14.63 -3.75 26.05
N GLY A 307 -13.41 -3.96 26.59
CA GLY A 307 -12.77 -5.27 26.72
C GLY A 307 -11.97 -5.75 25.49
N LEU A 308 -11.79 -4.91 24.48
CA LEU A 308 -11.08 -5.25 23.23
C LEU A 308 -9.58 -5.48 23.44
N LEU A 309 -8.98 -4.83 24.44
CA LEU A 309 -7.54 -4.89 24.74
C LEU A 309 -7.01 -6.33 24.93
N LYS A 310 -7.76 -7.21 25.61
CA LYS A 310 -7.35 -8.62 25.81
C LYS A 310 -7.24 -9.40 24.49
N SER A 311 -8.12 -9.09 23.52
CA SER A 311 -8.14 -9.72 22.19
C SER A 311 -7.09 -9.16 21.23
N LYS A 312 -6.66 -7.91 21.40
CA LYS A 312 -5.58 -7.28 20.61
C LYS A 312 -4.20 -7.82 20.99
N LEU A 313 -4.00 -8.13 22.28
CA LEU A 313 -2.70 -8.55 22.84
C LEU A 313 -2.47 -10.06 22.75
N HIS A 314 -3.54 -10.86 22.73
CA HIS A 314 -3.43 -12.30 22.44
C HIS A 314 -3.42 -12.50 20.92
N GLU A 315 -2.29 -12.20 20.31
CA GLU A 315 -1.99 -12.73 18.98
C GLU A 315 -2.05 -14.26 19.10
N PRO A 316 -2.97 -14.99 18.41
CA PRO A 316 -3.04 -16.43 18.54
C PRO A 316 -1.78 -16.98 17.91
N THR A 317 -0.84 -17.44 18.72
CA THR A 317 0.23 -18.33 18.26
C THR A 317 -0.45 -19.60 17.78
N PHE A 318 -0.84 -19.63 16.50
CA PHE A 318 -1.42 -20.80 15.86
C PHE A 318 -0.36 -21.90 15.87
N GLN A 319 -0.30 -22.68 16.93
CA GLN A 319 0.49 -23.90 16.97
C GLN A 319 -0.09 -24.84 15.91
N ARG A 320 0.72 -25.09 14.87
CA ARG A 320 0.52 -26.12 13.84
C ARG A 320 0.16 -27.44 14.52
N ARG A 321 -1.10 -27.85 14.47
CA ARG A 321 -1.43 -29.27 14.56
C ARG A 321 -1.46 -29.81 13.12
N TYR A 322 -0.27 -30.02 12.55
CA TYR A 322 -0.17 -30.97 11.45
C TYR A 322 -0.48 -32.33 12.06
N SER A 323 -1.64 -32.90 11.75
CA SER A 323 -1.77 -34.34 11.77
C SER A 323 -0.83 -34.86 10.68
N SER A 324 0.41 -35.17 11.04
CA SER A 324 1.23 -36.03 10.21
C SER A 324 0.48 -37.36 10.13
N SER A 325 -0.25 -37.57 9.03
CA SER A 325 -0.60 -38.92 8.61
C SER A 325 0.72 -39.57 8.21
N THR A 326 1.41 -40.12 9.20
CA THR A 326 2.54 -41.00 9.01
C THR A 326 2.05 -42.09 8.06
N HIS A 327 2.70 -42.23 6.91
CA HIS A 327 2.52 -43.39 6.04
C HIS A 327 2.94 -44.62 6.85
N GLY A 328 1.96 -45.23 7.52
CA GLY A 328 2.08 -46.53 8.16
C GLY A 328 2.00 -47.60 7.09
N THR A 329 3.11 -48.28 6.88
CA THR A 329 3.20 -49.56 6.19
C THR A 329 2.14 -50.54 6.71
N ALA A 330 1.65 -51.37 5.78
CA ALA A 330 0.53 -52.28 5.93
C ALA A 330 0.61 -53.19 7.18
N GLY A 331 -0.54 -53.34 7.86
CA GLY A 331 -0.85 -54.52 8.67
C GLY A 331 -1.07 -54.26 10.15
N ALA A 332 -2.28 -53.82 10.54
CA ALA A 332 -2.89 -54.22 11.82
C ALA A 332 -4.39 -53.86 11.82
N LYS A 333 -5.17 -54.73 12.46
CA LYS A 333 -6.63 -54.83 12.40
C LYS A 333 -7.37 -53.62 13.00
N LYS A 334 -8.58 -53.44 12.47
CA LYS A 334 -9.70 -52.64 12.97
C LYS A 334 -10.10 -53.10 14.39
N GLU A 335 -10.12 -52.18 15.35
CA GLU A 335 -10.99 -52.26 16.53
C GLU A 335 -11.70 -50.92 16.70
N GLU A 336 -13.04 -50.98 16.63
CA GLU A 336 -13.96 -49.88 16.88
C GLU A 336 -14.10 -49.70 18.39
N GLY A 337 -13.62 -48.57 18.93
CA GLY A 337 -13.76 -48.19 20.33
C GLY A 337 -14.42 -46.83 20.46
N TYR A 338 -15.71 -46.83 20.80
CA TYR A 338 -16.44 -45.67 21.33
C TYR A 338 -15.75 -45.19 22.61
N GLY A 339 -15.12 -44.01 22.60
CA GLY A 339 -14.57 -43.42 23.83
C GLY A 339 -13.34 -42.53 23.62
N ALA A 340 -13.48 -41.42 22.90
CA ALA A 340 -12.48 -40.35 22.93
C ALA A 340 -13.18 -39.01 22.74
N GLY A 341 -13.70 -38.46 23.84
CA GLY A 341 -14.13 -37.07 23.89
C GLY A 341 -12.96 -36.16 23.54
N ALA A 342 -13.15 -35.25 22.59
CA ALA A 342 -12.19 -34.19 22.33
C ALA A 342 -12.01 -33.37 23.63
N PRO A 343 -10.77 -33.08 24.07
CA PRO A 343 -10.58 -32.23 25.23
C PRO A 343 -11.11 -30.83 24.90
N LEU A 344 -12.17 -30.44 25.60
CA LEU A 344 -12.72 -29.10 25.54
C LEU A 344 -11.63 -28.12 26.00
N GLY A 345 -11.24 -27.21 25.11
CA GLY A 345 -10.38 -26.09 25.46
C GLY A 345 -10.96 -25.31 26.64
N GLN A 346 -10.08 -24.82 27.51
CA GLN A 346 -10.41 -24.12 28.74
C GLN A 346 -11.36 -22.95 28.46
N ARG A 347 -12.62 -23.06 28.92
CA ARG A 347 -13.58 -21.96 28.87
C ARG A 347 -13.07 -20.85 29.79
N VAL A 348 -12.83 -19.67 29.23
CA VAL A 348 -12.64 -18.45 30.01
C VAL A 348 -14.00 -18.11 30.63
N SER A 349 -14.11 -18.35 31.94
CA SER A 349 -15.19 -17.83 32.77
C SER A 349 -15.02 -16.33 32.88
N ILE A 350 -16.03 -15.56 32.49
CA ILE A 350 -16.14 -14.14 32.84
C ILE A 350 -17.22 -14.10 33.93
N GLU A 351 -16.76 -14.00 35.17
CA GLU A 351 -17.44 -13.16 36.17
C GLU A 351 -16.81 -11.77 36.12
#